data_AF-K2Q9T4-F1
#
_entry.id   AF-K2Q9T4-F1
#
_cell.length_a   1.000
_cell.length_b   1.000
_cell.length_c   1.000
_cell.angle_alpha   90.00
_cell.angle_beta   90.00
_cell.angle_gamma   90.00
#
_symmetry.space_group_name_H-M   'P 1'
#
loop_
_entity.id
_entity.type
_entity.pdbx_description
1 polymer ?
#
loop_
_entity_poly.entity_id
_entity_poly.type
_entity_poly.pdbx_seq_one_letter_code
_entity_poly.pdbx_strand_id
1 'polypeptide(L)'
;MAPLTSMLGIWNSNPTRHTPAEDLQGLVAGSLIAALGLYFLAQVGLLTGGMAGLAFVLHYWSGWSFGLLFFLLNLPFYILSLRRVGLDFTIKTFVAVGLTSFIVEIESRFLVIQSIAPVWAAILGGLLLGFGLLALYRHRASLGGLGILAVYIQDRFGIRAGLVQLAFDLCVMALAFAVVSPSVVLYSVIGAVVLNLFLAINHRSDRYIALR
;
A
#
# COMPACT_ATOMS: atom_id res chain seq x y z
N MET A 1 7.37 -36.92 -5.96
CA MET A 1 7.75 -36.38 -7.28
C MET A 1 8.78 -35.29 -7.05
N ALA A 2 9.97 -35.41 -7.65
CA ALA A 2 11.03 -34.42 -7.49
C ALA A 2 10.58 -33.06 -8.05
N PRO A 3 10.91 -31.92 -7.40
CA PRO A 3 10.57 -30.61 -7.93
C PRO A 3 11.39 -30.40 -9.21
N LEU A 4 10.71 -30.34 -10.34
CA LEU A 4 11.26 -29.81 -11.58
C LEU A 4 11.55 -28.34 -11.32
N THR A 5 12.76 -28.05 -10.85
CA THR A 5 13.34 -26.71 -11.00
C THR A 5 13.17 -26.36 -12.46
N SER A 6 12.47 -25.26 -12.76
CA SER A 6 12.38 -24.78 -14.14
C SER A 6 13.79 -24.76 -14.72
N MET A 7 13.99 -25.19 -15.97
CA MET A 7 15.32 -25.30 -16.58
C MET A 7 16.16 -24.00 -16.49
N LEU A 8 15.53 -22.88 -16.14
CA LEU A 8 16.12 -21.55 -15.99
C LEU A 8 16.21 -21.07 -14.52
N GLY A 9 15.70 -21.82 -13.53
CA GLY A 9 15.71 -21.42 -12.12
C GLY A 9 14.82 -20.23 -11.76
N ILE A 10 13.97 -19.78 -12.69
CA ILE A 10 13.14 -18.57 -12.53
C ILE A 10 11.93 -18.84 -11.64
N TRP A 11 11.32 -20.03 -11.79
CA TRP A 11 10.04 -20.36 -11.16
C TRP A 11 10.16 -21.48 -10.12
N ASN A 12 9.40 -21.38 -9.03
CA ASN A 12 9.29 -22.46 -8.04
C ASN A 12 8.06 -23.34 -8.30
N SER A 13 8.28 -24.63 -8.50
CA SER A 13 7.20 -25.63 -8.60
C SER A 13 6.54 -25.95 -7.25
N ASN A 14 7.10 -25.47 -6.12
CA ASN A 14 6.53 -25.65 -4.79
C ASN A 14 5.65 -24.44 -4.41
N PRO A 15 4.33 -24.61 -4.25
CA PRO A 15 3.37 -23.49 -4.10
C PRO A 15 3.51 -22.68 -2.80
N THR A 16 4.51 -22.98 -1.97
CA THR A 16 4.66 -22.39 -0.62
C THR A 16 5.74 -21.32 -0.52
N ARG A 17 6.63 -21.17 -1.52
CA ARG A 17 7.73 -20.20 -1.47
C ARG A 17 8.02 -19.59 -2.84
N HIS A 18 8.05 -18.26 -2.92
CA HIS A 18 8.51 -17.57 -4.12
C HIS A 18 10.04 -17.64 -4.25
N THR A 19 10.55 -17.68 -5.47
CA THR A 19 11.96 -17.44 -5.78
C THR A 19 12.29 -15.94 -5.62
N PRO A 20 13.56 -15.56 -5.46
CA PRO A 20 13.93 -14.14 -5.46
C PRO A 20 13.54 -13.40 -6.74
N ALA A 21 13.49 -14.08 -7.89
CA ALA A 21 13.06 -13.49 -9.15
C ALA A 21 11.55 -13.24 -9.19
N GLU A 22 10.74 -14.20 -8.70
CA GLU A 22 9.30 -14.04 -8.52
C GLU A 22 8.99 -12.92 -7.53
N ASP A 23 9.71 -12.85 -6.41
CA ASP A 23 9.59 -11.75 -5.45
C ASP A 23 9.95 -10.40 -6.08
N LEU A 24 11.08 -10.29 -6.78
CA LEU A 24 11.47 -9.03 -7.42
C LEU A 24 10.40 -8.57 -8.43
N GLN A 25 9.92 -9.46 -9.29
CA GLN A 25 8.88 -9.16 -10.26
C GLN A 25 7.58 -8.73 -9.57
N GLY A 26 7.16 -9.44 -8.53
CA GLY A 26 5.96 -9.14 -7.75
C GLY A 26 6.04 -7.81 -7.00
N LEU A 27 7.20 -7.49 -6.43
CA LEU A 27 7.46 -6.22 -5.77
C LEU A 27 7.38 -5.05 -6.76
N VAL A 28 8.05 -5.16 -7.91
CA VAL A 28 8.02 -4.12 -8.95
C VAL A 28 6.59 -3.92 -9.47
N ALA A 29 5.91 -5.00 -9.86
CA ALA A 29 4.55 -4.91 -10.39
C ALA A 29 3.55 -4.38 -9.35
N GLY A 30 3.61 -4.88 -8.12
CA GLY A 30 2.73 -4.44 -7.03
C GLY A 30 2.96 -2.97 -6.67
N SER A 31 4.23 -2.55 -6.56
CA SER A 31 4.59 -1.15 -6.28
C SER A 31 4.19 -0.21 -7.39
N LEU A 32 4.31 -0.61 -8.66
CA LEU A 32 3.89 0.20 -9.81
C LEU A 32 2.36 0.38 -9.84
N ILE A 33 1.60 -0.70 -9.66
CA ILE A 33 0.13 -0.63 -9.64
C ILE A 33 -0.35 0.23 -8.45
N ALA A 34 0.28 0.08 -7.28
CA ALA A 34 -0.05 0.90 -6.13
C ALA A 34 0.31 2.38 -6.33
N ALA A 35 1.48 2.67 -6.91
CA ALA A 35 1.89 4.02 -7.27
C ALA A 35 0.88 4.67 -8.21
N LEU A 36 0.46 3.95 -9.26
CA LEU A 36 -0.59 4.40 -10.17
C LEU A 36 -1.89 4.72 -9.43
N GLY A 37 -2.31 3.86 -8.50
CA GLY A 37 -3.47 4.14 -7.66
C GLY A 37 -3.34 5.43 -6.84
N LEU A 38 -2.19 5.65 -6.22
CA LEU A 38 -1.87 6.88 -5.49
C LEU A 38 -1.82 8.10 -6.41
N TYR A 39 -1.27 7.96 -7.62
CA TYR A 39 -1.20 9.02 -8.61
C TYR A 39 -2.58 9.49 -9.06
N PHE A 40 -3.50 8.55 -9.32
CA PHE A 40 -4.90 8.88 -9.65
C PHE A 40 -5.58 9.68 -8.53
N LEU A 41 -5.35 9.32 -7.26
CA LEU A 41 -5.87 10.09 -6.13
C LEU A 41 -5.25 11.50 -6.08
N ALA A 42 -3.94 11.60 -6.27
CA ALA A 42 -3.20 12.86 -6.22
C ALA A 42 -3.64 13.86 -7.29
N GLN A 43 -4.02 13.40 -8.49
CA GLN A 43 -4.46 14.27 -9.60
C GLN A 43 -5.64 15.20 -9.26
N VAL A 44 -6.47 14.79 -8.30
CA VAL A 44 -7.65 15.54 -7.85
C VAL A 44 -7.57 15.90 -6.37
N GLY A 45 -6.37 15.86 -5.79
CA GLY A 45 -6.12 16.22 -4.39
C GLY A 45 -6.70 15.23 -3.37
N LEU A 46 -7.13 14.05 -3.80
CA LEU A 46 -7.67 13.03 -2.90
C LEU A 46 -6.55 12.41 -2.07
N LEU A 47 -6.96 11.76 -0.98
CA LEU A 47 -6.11 11.04 -0.06
C LEU A 47 -6.71 9.69 0.30
N THR A 48 -5.97 8.90 1.07
CA THR A 48 -6.37 7.57 1.53
C THR A 48 -6.15 7.44 3.04
N GLY A 49 -6.32 6.25 3.59
CA GLY A 49 -5.98 5.93 4.99
C GLY A 49 -4.49 5.57 5.18
N GLY A 50 -4.13 5.28 6.43
CA GLY A 50 -2.81 4.80 6.81
C GLY A 50 -1.68 5.78 6.50
N MET A 51 -0.47 5.24 6.34
CA MET A 51 0.74 6.05 6.15
C MET A 51 0.72 6.86 4.84
N ALA A 52 0.09 6.32 3.79
CA ALA A 52 -0.08 7.05 2.53
C ALA A 52 -1.02 8.25 2.71
N GLY A 53 -2.10 8.08 3.48
CA GLY A 53 -2.98 9.19 3.88
C GLY A 53 -2.26 10.30 4.62
N LEU A 54 -1.48 9.93 5.64
CA LEU A 54 -0.67 10.91 6.39
C LEU A 54 0.36 11.60 5.49
N ALA A 55 0.98 10.88 4.55
CA ALA A 55 1.89 11.45 3.57
C ALA A 55 1.20 12.47 2.66
N PHE A 56 -0.03 12.20 2.20
CA PHE A 56 -0.82 13.16 1.42
C PHE A 56 -1.16 14.42 2.21
N VAL A 57 -1.62 14.27 3.46
CA VAL A 57 -1.94 15.42 4.33
C VAL A 57 -0.70 16.31 4.50
N LEU A 58 0.46 15.72 4.79
CA LEU A 58 1.70 16.48 4.93
C LEU A 58 2.19 17.07 3.61
N HIS A 59 2.01 16.36 2.49
CA HIS A 59 2.35 16.85 1.15
C HIS A 59 1.52 18.10 0.80
N TYR A 60 0.20 18.03 0.98
CA TYR A 60 -0.69 19.16 0.69
C TYR A 60 -0.49 20.34 1.64
N TRP A 61 -0.08 20.08 2.88
CA TRP A 61 0.17 21.13 3.87
C TRP A 61 1.54 21.82 3.69
N SER A 62 2.60 21.04 3.44
CA SER A 62 3.99 21.55 3.43
C SER A 62 4.54 21.83 2.03
N GLY A 63 3.93 21.28 0.99
CA GLY A 63 4.47 21.30 -0.38
C GLY A 63 5.68 20.38 -0.61
N TRP A 64 6.11 19.61 0.39
CA TRP A 64 7.20 18.64 0.23
C TRP A 64 6.76 17.46 -0.63
N SER A 65 7.68 16.88 -1.41
CA SER A 65 7.40 15.73 -2.30
C SER A 65 6.74 14.57 -1.55
N PHE A 66 5.63 14.05 -2.10
CA PHE A 66 4.86 12.96 -1.50
C PHE A 66 5.72 11.72 -1.26
N GLY A 67 6.52 11.31 -2.25
CA GLY A 67 7.36 10.12 -2.17
C GLY A 67 8.38 10.19 -1.03
N LEU A 68 9.00 11.37 -0.83
CA LEU A 68 9.91 11.58 0.31
C LEU A 68 9.17 11.41 1.64
N LEU A 69 8.03 12.08 1.81
CA LEU A 69 7.23 11.99 3.04
C LEU A 69 6.78 10.55 3.30
N PHE A 70 6.25 9.89 2.27
CA PHE A 70 5.79 8.52 2.35
C PHE A 70 6.90 7.56 2.77
N PHE A 71 8.11 7.71 2.23
CA PHE A 71 9.26 6.91 2.61
C PHE A 71 9.71 7.19 4.06
N LEU A 72 9.89 8.46 4.43
CA LEU A 72 10.36 8.86 5.76
C LEU A 72 9.40 8.44 6.87
N LEU A 73 8.09 8.61 6.64
CA LEU A 73 7.06 8.22 7.58
C LEU A 73 7.03 6.71 7.84
N ASN A 74 7.51 5.89 6.90
CA ASN A 74 7.58 4.44 7.05
C ASN A 74 8.83 3.94 7.80
N LEU A 75 9.91 4.74 7.89
CA LEU A 75 11.15 4.40 8.59
C LEU A 75 10.97 3.82 10.01
N PRO A 76 10.18 4.44 10.93
CA PRO A 76 10.02 3.90 12.29
C PRO A 76 9.40 2.49 12.29
N PHE A 77 8.61 2.17 11.29
CA PHE A 77 7.95 0.87 11.22
C PHE A 77 8.83 -0.23 10.65
N TYR A 78 9.89 0.08 9.91
CA TYR A 78 10.88 -0.93 9.51
C TYR A 78 11.60 -1.49 10.74
N ILE A 79 11.94 -0.61 11.69
CA ILE A 79 12.55 -1.02 12.97
C ILE A 79 11.59 -1.96 13.73
N LEU A 80 10.29 -1.63 13.76
CA LEU A 80 9.29 -2.47 14.39
C LEU A 80 9.10 -3.81 13.65
N SER A 81 9.07 -3.77 12.32
CA SER A 81 8.92 -4.95 11.46
C SER A 81 10.06 -5.95 11.63
N LEU A 82 11.31 -5.46 11.72
CA LEU A 82 12.49 -6.29 11.96
C LEU A 82 12.35 -7.10 13.25
N ARG A 83 11.77 -6.50 14.30
CA ARG A 83 11.61 -7.15 15.61
C ARG A 83 10.39 -8.06 15.69
N ARG A 84 9.33 -7.81 14.91
CA ARG A 84 8.03 -8.51 15.05
C ARG A 84 7.71 -9.49 13.95
N VAL A 85 8.12 -9.21 12.71
CA VAL A 85 7.77 -10.02 11.53
C VAL A 85 8.99 -10.76 10.99
N GLY A 86 10.12 -10.07 10.88
CA GLY A 86 11.40 -10.64 10.47
C GLY A 86 12.04 -9.91 9.28
N LEU A 87 13.29 -10.29 9.01
CA LEU A 87 14.16 -9.60 8.06
C LEU A 87 13.63 -9.66 6.61
N ASP A 88 13.14 -10.82 6.16
CA ASP A 88 12.63 -11.02 4.79
C ASP A 88 11.50 -10.04 4.45
N PHE A 89 10.45 -10.01 5.28
CA PHE A 89 9.33 -9.09 5.12
C PHE A 89 9.78 -7.62 5.18
N THR A 90 10.70 -7.29 6.08
CA THR A 90 11.17 -5.91 6.26
C THR A 90 11.90 -5.43 5.01
N ILE A 91 12.85 -6.20 4.48
CA ILE A 91 13.61 -5.81 3.29
C ILE A 91 12.66 -5.64 2.10
N LYS A 92 11.75 -6.60 1.90
CA LYS A 92 10.78 -6.53 0.81
C LYS A 92 9.83 -5.34 0.92
N THR A 93 9.37 -5.02 2.13
CA THR A 93 8.54 -3.84 2.42
C THR A 93 9.32 -2.54 2.24
N PHE A 94 10.58 -2.49 2.65
CA PHE A 94 11.46 -1.33 2.43
C PHE A 94 11.63 -1.07 0.93
N VAL A 95 11.92 -2.12 0.15
CA VAL A 95 12.03 -2.03 -1.31
C VAL A 95 10.70 -1.62 -1.93
N ALA A 96 9.57 -2.21 -1.51
CA ALA A 96 8.25 -1.88 -2.06
C ALA A 96 7.87 -0.41 -1.80
N VAL A 97 8.05 0.08 -0.57
CA VAL A 97 7.79 1.49 -0.23
C VAL A 97 8.75 2.41 -0.97
N GLY A 98 10.04 2.07 -1.06
CA GLY A 98 11.03 2.84 -1.82
C GLY A 98 10.69 2.93 -3.31
N LEU A 99 10.32 1.80 -3.94
CA LEU A 99 9.88 1.74 -5.33
C LEU A 99 8.60 2.55 -5.53
N THR A 100 7.57 2.37 -4.71
CA THR A 100 6.32 3.15 -4.82
C THR A 100 6.58 4.65 -4.65
N SER A 101 7.41 5.04 -3.67
CA SER A 101 7.80 6.43 -3.43
C SER A 101 8.50 7.03 -4.65
N PHE A 102 9.45 6.29 -5.23
CA PHE A 102 10.17 6.72 -6.43
C PHE A 102 9.27 6.82 -7.65
N ILE A 103 8.42 5.81 -7.89
CA ILE A 103 7.53 5.75 -9.04
C ILE A 103 6.54 6.92 -9.01
N VAL A 104 5.88 7.19 -7.88
CA VAL A 104 4.92 8.31 -7.77
C VAL A 104 5.56 9.65 -8.14
N GLU A 105 6.82 9.89 -7.78
CA GLU A 105 7.53 11.14 -8.09
C GLU A 105 7.86 11.29 -9.59
N ILE A 106 8.15 10.18 -10.28
CA ILE A 106 8.51 10.21 -11.71
C ILE A 106 7.30 10.03 -12.63
N GLU A 107 6.17 9.54 -12.11
CA GLU A 107 5.01 9.12 -12.89
C GLU A 107 4.45 10.25 -13.76
N SER A 108 4.43 11.47 -13.22
CA SER A 108 3.99 12.68 -13.93
C SER A 108 4.77 12.98 -15.21
N ARG A 109 5.99 12.45 -15.35
CA ARG A 109 6.83 12.61 -16.55
C ARG A 109 6.42 11.67 -17.69
N PHE A 110 5.76 10.56 -17.36
CA PHE A 110 5.43 9.49 -18.31
C PHE A 110 3.92 9.36 -18.53
N LEU A 111 3.09 9.80 -17.59
CA LEU A 111 1.64 9.71 -17.65
C LEU A 111 1.01 11.07 -17.31
N VAL A 112 0.47 11.75 -18.33
CA VAL A 112 -0.25 13.03 -18.14
C VAL A 112 -1.75 12.78 -18.23
N ILE A 113 -2.46 13.03 -17.14
CA ILE A 113 -3.93 12.95 -17.08
C ILE A 113 -4.46 14.37 -17.22
N GLN A 114 -5.05 14.71 -18.37
CA GLN A 114 -5.55 16.07 -18.62
C GLN A 114 -6.72 16.44 -17.70
N SER A 115 -7.63 15.51 -17.46
CA SER A 115 -8.69 15.66 -16.48
C SER A 115 -9.22 14.29 -16.06
N ILE A 116 -9.70 14.20 -14.82
CA ILE A 116 -10.40 13.04 -14.29
C ILE A 116 -11.43 13.52 -13.26
N ALA A 117 -12.65 12.96 -13.31
CA ALA A 117 -13.67 13.31 -12.33
C ALA A 117 -13.26 12.78 -10.93
N PRO A 118 -13.44 13.56 -9.84
CA PRO A 118 -12.99 13.16 -8.50
C PRO A 118 -13.54 11.81 -8.05
N VAL A 119 -14.82 11.52 -8.33
CA VAL A 119 -15.42 10.22 -8.02
C VAL A 119 -14.76 9.06 -8.76
N TRP A 120 -14.32 9.29 -9.99
CA TRP A 120 -13.68 8.27 -10.82
C TRP A 120 -12.24 8.03 -10.41
N ALA A 121 -11.51 9.10 -10.08
CA ALA A 121 -10.21 9.02 -9.45
C ALA A 121 -10.26 8.27 -8.10
N ALA A 122 -11.28 8.52 -7.28
CA ALA A 122 -11.49 7.82 -6.01
C ALA A 122 -11.68 6.31 -6.21
N ILE A 123 -12.55 5.91 -7.14
CA ILE A 123 -12.85 4.50 -7.42
C ILE A 123 -11.64 3.79 -8.05
N LEU A 124 -11.05 4.36 -9.10
CA LEU A 124 -9.90 3.78 -9.80
C LEU A 124 -8.68 3.75 -8.89
N GLY A 125 -8.38 4.85 -8.21
CA GLY A 125 -7.27 4.96 -7.28
C GLY A 125 -7.38 3.96 -6.13
N GLY A 126 -8.57 3.83 -5.54
CA GLY A 126 -8.85 2.85 -4.49
C GLY A 126 -8.68 1.39 -4.96
N LEU A 127 -9.22 1.05 -6.13
CA LEU A 127 -9.08 -0.30 -6.70
C LEU A 127 -7.63 -0.62 -7.05
N LEU A 128 -6.93 0.26 -7.77
CA LEU A 128 -5.55 0.08 -8.17
C LEU A 128 -4.64 -0.06 -6.96
N LEU A 129 -4.79 0.81 -5.96
CA LEU A 129 -4.05 0.69 -4.70
C LEU A 129 -4.35 -0.65 -4.00
N GLY A 130 -5.60 -1.12 -4.05
CA GLY A 130 -6.00 -2.43 -3.51
C GLY A 130 -5.35 -3.60 -4.25
N PHE A 131 -5.31 -3.56 -5.57
CA PHE A 131 -4.61 -4.57 -6.39
C PHE A 131 -3.11 -4.58 -6.11
N GLY A 132 -2.48 -3.40 -6.05
CA GLY A 132 -1.06 -3.27 -5.74
C GLY A 132 -0.72 -3.82 -4.36
N LEU A 133 -1.52 -3.48 -3.34
CA LEU A 133 -1.37 -4.04 -2.00
C LEU A 133 -1.55 -5.56 -1.96
N LEU A 134 -2.56 -6.09 -2.65
CA LEU A 134 -2.78 -7.54 -2.70
C LEU A 134 -1.63 -8.30 -3.38
N ALA A 135 -1.07 -7.73 -4.46
CA ALA A 135 0.12 -8.26 -5.11
C ALA A 135 1.30 -8.29 -4.13
N LEU A 136 1.55 -7.20 -3.41
CA LEU A 136 2.64 -7.12 -2.43
C LEU A 136 2.45 -8.09 -1.25
N TYR A 137 1.22 -8.22 -0.72
CA TYR A 137 0.94 -9.15 0.37
C TYR A 137 1.22 -10.61 -0.02
N ARG A 138 1.01 -11.01 -1.28
CA ARG A 138 1.36 -12.35 -1.77
C ARG A 138 2.87 -12.61 -1.70
N HIS A 139 3.68 -11.60 -1.90
CA HIS A 139 5.14 -11.66 -1.79
C HIS A 139 5.68 -11.38 -0.38
N ARG A 140 4.79 -11.35 0.64
CA ARG A 140 5.15 -11.00 2.03
C ARG A 140 5.79 -9.62 2.13
N ALA A 141 5.21 -8.65 1.42
CA ALA A 141 5.58 -7.24 1.47
C ALA A 141 4.36 -6.36 1.73
N SER A 142 4.58 -5.12 2.12
CA SER A 142 3.53 -4.12 2.36
C SER A 142 3.97 -2.74 1.86
N LEU A 143 3.04 -1.77 1.84
CA LEU A 143 3.31 -0.34 1.60
C LEU A 143 3.16 0.50 2.87
N GLY A 144 3.17 -0.15 4.02
CA GLY A 144 2.91 0.50 5.28
C GLY A 144 3.25 -0.40 6.45
N GLY A 145 3.71 0.21 7.52
CA GLY A 145 3.96 -0.47 8.77
C GLY A 145 2.92 -0.21 9.87
N LEU A 146 1.89 0.60 9.60
CA LEU A 146 0.80 0.85 10.55
C LEU A 146 0.14 -0.45 11.02
N GLY A 147 -0.07 -1.41 10.12
CA GLY A 147 -0.62 -2.73 10.48
C GLY A 147 0.26 -3.48 11.49
N ILE A 148 1.59 -3.35 11.37
CA ILE A 148 2.55 -3.96 12.32
C ILE A 148 2.46 -3.25 13.67
N LEU A 149 2.32 -1.94 13.68
CA LEU A 149 2.08 -1.18 14.91
C LEU A 149 0.74 -1.54 15.55
N ALA A 150 -0.31 -1.73 14.75
CA ALA A 150 -1.63 -2.14 15.23
C ALA A 150 -1.57 -3.53 15.88
N VAL A 151 -0.89 -4.49 15.26
CA VAL A 151 -0.64 -5.82 15.85
C VAL A 151 0.23 -5.71 17.11
N TYR A 152 1.28 -4.88 17.09
CA TYR A 152 2.10 -4.63 18.28
C TYR A 152 1.27 -4.11 19.46
N ILE A 153 0.39 -3.14 19.22
CA ILE A 153 -0.50 -2.57 20.23
C ILE A 153 -1.51 -3.61 20.71
N GLN A 154 -2.04 -4.45 19.81
CA GLN A 154 -2.92 -5.55 20.19
C GLN A 154 -2.23 -6.53 21.13
N ASP A 155 -1.02 -6.96 20.81
CA ASP A 155 -0.28 -7.92 21.63
C ASP A 155 0.13 -7.33 22.98
N ARG A 156 0.43 -6.01 23.02
CA ARG A 156 0.94 -5.35 24.23
C ARG A 156 -0.17 -4.85 25.16
N PHE A 157 -1.27 -4.37 24.60
CA PHE A 157 -2.33 -3.65 25.33
C PHE A 157 -3.72 -4.29 25.19
N GLY A 158 -3.86 -5.36 24.39
CA GLY A 158 -5.14 -6.05 24.19
C GLY A 158 -6.16 -5.30 23.30
N ILE A 159 -5.77 -4.18 22.70
CA ILE A 159 -6.64 -3.40 21.81
C ILE A 159 -6.65 -4.03 20.43
N ARG A 160 -7.83 -4.38 19.90
CA ARG A 160 -7.96 -5.00 18.56
C ARG A 160 -7.23 -4.17 17.50
N ALA A 161 -6.37 -4.80 16.70
CA ALA A 161 -5.57 -4.12 15.69
C ALA A 161 -6.42 -3.31 14.70
N GLY A 162 -7.59 -3.83 14.31
CA GLY A 162 -8.54 -3.10 13.46
C GLY A 162 -9.04 -1.78 14.07
N LEU A 163 -9.19 -1.70 15.40
CA LEU A 163 -9.58 -0.46 16.08
C LEU A 163 -8.44 0.55 16.09
N VAL A 164 -7.19 0.09 16.26
CA VAL A 164 -6.00 0.95 16.20
C VAL A 164 -5.87 1.56 14.80
N GLN A 165 -6.04 0.76 13.76
CA GLN A 165 -6.00 1.22 12.38
C GLN A 165 -7.15 2.20 12.08
N LEU A 166 -8.38 1.87 12.50
CA LEU A 166 -9.52 2.77 12.35
C LEU A 166 -9.30 4.10 13.05
N ALA A 167 -8.79 4.09 14.28
CA ALA A 167 -8.51 5.31 15.03
C ALA A 167 -7.46 6.17 14.30
N PHE A 168 -6.40 5.55 13.80
CA PHE A 168 -5.38 6.27 13.02
C PHE A 168 -5.97 6.87 11.73
N ASP A 169 -6.76 6.10 10.98
CA ASP A 169 -7.38 6.58 9.75
C ASP A 169 -8.36 7.74 10.01
N LEU A 170 -9.12 7.68 11.11
CA LEU A 170 -9.98 8.79 11.54
C LEU A 170 -9.17 10.03 11.93
N CYS A 171 -8.03 9.87 12.60
CA CYS A 171 -7.14 10.99 12.89
C CYS A 171 -6.59 11.62 11.60
N VAL A 172 -6.14 10.82 10.63
CA VAL A 172 -5.69 11.32 9.33
C VAL A 172 -6.81 12.07 8.61
N MET A 173 -8.03 11.52 8.61
CA MET A 173 -9.18 12.14 7.97
C MET A 173 -9.60 13.45 8.67
N ALA A 174 -9.49 13.50 10.00
CA ALA A 174 -9.73 14.73 10.77
C ALA A 174 -8.69 15.81 10.43
N LEU A 175 -7.41 15.43 10.33
CA LEU A 175 -6.34 16.35 9.91
C LEU A 175 -6.54 16.84 8.47
N ALA A 176 -7.08 16.00 7.58
CA ALA A 176 -7.35 16.38 6.20
C ALA A 176 -8.30 17.58 6.07
N PHE A 177 -9.30 17.72 6.95
CA PHE A 177 -10.20 18.88 6.93
C PHE A 177 -9.49 20.22 7.16
N ALA A 178 -8.30 20.22 7.75
CA ALA A 178 -7.50 21.43 7.93
C ALA A 178 -6.67 21.81 6.69
N VAL A 179 -6.54 20.90 5.71
CA VAL A 179 -5.62 21.03 4.58
C VAL A 179 -6.34 21.02 3.23
N VAL A 180 -7.44 20.30 3.10
CA VAL A 180 -8.21 20.16 1.86
C VAL A 180 -9.70 20.48 2.08
N SER A 181 -10.43 20.73 0.99
CA SER A 181 -11.86 21.04 1.08
C SER A 181 -12.68 19.85 1.60
N PRO A 182 -13.82 20.09 2.27
CA PRO A 182 -14.71 19.01 2.72
C PRO A 182 -15.15 18.06 1.61
N SER A 183 -15.32 18.56 0.37
CA SER A 183 -15.67 17.73 -0.79
C SER A 183 -14.57 16.72 -1.14
N VAL A 184 -13.30 17.13 -1.10
CA VAL A 184 -12.14 16.25 -1.33
C VAL A 184 -12.08 15.16 -0.26
N VAL A 185 -12.36 15.49 1.00
CA VAL A 185 -12.42 14.53 2.10
C VAL A 185 -13.52 13.48 1.85
N LEU A 186 -14.72 13.90 1.45
CA LEU A 186 -15.83 12.99 1.13
C LEU A 186 -15.49 12.04 -0.03
N TYR A 187 -14.89 12.54 -1.11
CA TYR A 187 -14.43 11.69 -2.21
C TYR A 187 -13.29 10.73 -1.79
N SER A 188 -12.41 11.18 -0.88
CA SER A 188 -11.34 10.35 -0.33
C SER A 188 -11.89 9.20 0.52
N VAL A 189 -12.99 9.43 1.24
CA VAL A 189 -13.73 8.37 1.95
C VAL A 189 -14.26 7.33 0.96
N ILE A 190 -14.78 7.74 -0.20
CA ILE A 190 -15.21 6.80 -1.25
C ILE A 190 -14.03 5.92 -1.70
N GLY A 191 -12.89 6.53 -2.01
CA GLY A 191 -11.69 5.78 -2.41
C GLY A 191 -11.20 4.82 -1.33
N ALA A 192 -11.20 5.25 -0.07
CA ALA A 192 -10.86 4.41 1.07
C ALA A 192 -11.85 3.25 1.27
N VAL A 193 -13.15 3.47 1.09
CA VAL A 193 -14.17 2.42 1.15
C VAL A 193 -13.97 1.40 0.03
N VAL A 194 -13.75 1.87 -1.20
CA VAL A 194 -13.49 0.99 -2.35
C VAL A 194 -12.24 0.14 -2.12
N LEU A 195 -11.15 0.75 -1.69
CA LEU A 195 -9.91 0.06 -1.32
C LEU A 195 -10.15 -1.01 -0.25
N ASN A 196 -10.76 -0.63 0.87
CA ASN A 196 -10.94 -1.51 2.01
C ASN A 196 -11.93 -2.64 1.72
N LEU A 197 -13.01 -2.37 0.98
CA LEU A 197 -13.96 -3.39 0.55
C LEU A 197 -13.29 -4.38 -0.42
N PHE A 198 -12.50 -3.88 -1.37
CA PHE A 198 -11.73 -4.71 -2.27
C PHE A 198 -10.78 -5.64 -1.50
N LEU A 199 -10.01 -5.10 -0.55
CA LEU A 199 -9.13 -5.91 0.30
C LEU A 199 -9.92 -6.89 1.18
N ALA A 200 -11.03 -6.47 1.80
CA ALA A 200 -11.84 -7.35 2.65
C ALA A 200 -12.40 -8.56 1.90
N ILE A 201 -12.74 -8.39 0.62
CA ILE A 201 -13.28 -9.47 -0.23
C ILE A 201 -12.15 -10.37 -0.77
N ASN A 202 -11.03 -9.78 -1.21
CA ASN A 202 -10.00 -10.47 -1.99
C ASN A 202 -8.76 -10.87 -1.19
N HIS A 203 -8.49 -10.25 -0.03
CA HIS A 203 -7.37 -10.62 0.84
C HIS A 203 -7.74 -11.85 1.67
N ARG A 204 -7.74 -12.99 1.00
CA ARG A 204 -8.16 -14.30 1.50
C ARG A 204 -7.17 -15.36 1.06
N SER A 205 -6.61 -16.09 2.03
CA SER A 205 -5.63 -17.15 1.77
C SER A 205 -6.23 -18.39 1.12
N ASP A 206 -7.56 -18.53 1.10
CA ASP A 206 -8.29 -19.73 0.70
C ASP A 206 -8.87 -19.70 -0.74
N ARG A 207 -8.89 -18.55 -1.42
CA ARG A 207 -9.63 -18.38 -2.70
C ARG A 207 -8.80 -18.40 -3.99
N TYR A 208 -7.47 -18.27 -3.92
CA TYR A 208 -6.60 -18.17 -5.10
C TYR A 208 -5.57 -19.29 -5.18
N ILE A 209 -5.96 -20.48 -4.75
CA ILE A 209 -5.19 -21.69 -5.00
C ILE A 209 -5.44 -22.03 -6.46
N ALA A 210 -4.40 -21.93 -7.31
CA ALA A 210 -4.50 -22.40 -8.69
C ALA A 210 -5.05 -23.83 -8.66
N LEU A 211 -6.21 -24.03 -9.31
CA LEU A 211 -6.81 -25.36 -9.44
C LEU A 211 -5.74 -26.29 -10.04
N ARG A 212 -5.44 -27.36 -9.30
CA ARG A 212 -4.46 -28.37 -9.70
C ARG A 212 -4.99 -29.22 -10.84
#